data_AF-A0A858RKZ2-F1
#
_entry.id   AF-A0A858RKZ2-F1
#
_cell.length_a   1.000
_cell.length_b   1.000
_cell.length_c   1.000
_cell.angle_alpha   90.00
_cell.angle_beta   90.00
_cell.angle_gamma   90.00
#
_symmetry.space_group_name_H-M   'P 1'
#
loop_
_entity.id
_entity.type
_entity.pdbx_description
1 polymer ?
#
loop_
_entity_poly.entity_id
_entity_poly.type
_entity_poly.pdbx_seq_one_letter_code
_entity_poly.pdbx_strand_id
1 'polypeptide(L)'
;MIHTPAHRPLLDAILAHYGFRPECLSIVPDVAAAGTAAGFPDNEPLRAAKVLVGGPEPVIWLREEFSDDLRDAYIEDTCRTLTGGWCWTIGIKLTEPATFVAHLLLHEIGHFLKYPHDSPESERAAEAWALEQSRNF
;
A
#
# COMPACT_ATOMS: atom_id res chain seq x y z
N MET A 1 14.39 8.26 5.32
CA MET A 1 13.02 8.64 5.74
C MET A 1 12.21 9.04 4.52
N ILE A 2 11.01 8.49 4.37
CA ILE A 2 10.06 8.80 3.28
C ILE A 2 8.90 9.60 3.87
N HIS A 3 8.56 10.72 3.24
CA HIS A 3 7.44 11.58 3.62
C HIS A 3 6.34 11.51 2.56
N THR A 4 5.30 10.71 2.83
CA THR A 4 4.21 10.39 1.88
C THR A 4 3.52 11.62 1.29
N PRO A 5 3.22 12.69 2.06
CA PRO A 5 2.61 13.91 1.50
C PRO A 5 3.41 14.54 0.36
N ALA A 6 4.75 14.42 0.35
CA ALA A 6 5.59 14.94 -0.73
C ALA A 6 5.35 14.25 -2.08
N HIS A 7 4.75 13.05 -2.06
CA HIS A 7 4.43 12.26 -3.24
C HIS A 7 2.97 12.39 -3.67
N ARG A 8 2.20 13.30 -3.08
CA ARG A 8 0.77 13.48 -3.35
C ARG A 8 0.42 13.59 -4.85
N PRO A 9 1.15 14.36 -5.70
CA PRO A 9 0.84 14.43 -7.13
C PRO A 9 0.90 13.07 -7.85
N LEU A 10 1.86 12.20 -7.46
CA LEU A 10 1.98 10.85 -7.99
C LEU A 10 0.81 9.97 -7.52
N LEU A 11 0.48 10.03 -6.23
CA LEU A 11 -0.63 9.27 -5.66
C LEU A 11 -1.97 9.65 -6.28
N ASP A 12 -2.22 10.95 -6.49
CA ASP A 12 -3.44 11.43 -7.15
C ASP A 12 -3.50 10.99 -8.63
N ALA A 13 -2.36 10.94 -9.33
CA ALA A 13 -2.30 10.42 -10.70
C ALA A 13 -2.65 8.92 -10.76
N ILE A 14 -2.16 8.13 -9.79
CA ILE A 14 -2.51 6.71 -9.66
C ILE A 14 -4.01 6.55 -9.37
N LEU A 15 -4.55 7.28 -8.40
CA LEU A 15 -5.99 7.25 -8.09
C LEU A 15 -6.84 7.55 -9.33
N ALA A 16 -6.52 8.63 -10.04
CA ALA A 16 -7.22 9.03 -11.25
C ALA A 16 -7.12 7.97 -12.35
N HIS A 17 -5.96 7.33 -12.52
CA HIS A 17 -5.77 6.25 -13.49
C HIS A 17 -6.72 5.08 -13.24
N TYR A 18 -7.00 4.75 -11.99
CA TYR A 18 -7.92 3.68 -11.61
C TYR A 18 -9.36 4.15 -11.32
N GLY A 19 -9.68 5.42 -11.61
CA GLY A 19 -11.03 5.97 -11.47
C GLY A 19 -11.44 6.32 -10.04
N PHE A 20 -10.50 6.41 -9.10
CA PHE A 20 -10.75 6.90 -7.75
C PHE A 20 -10.68 8.42 -7.69
N ARG A 21 -11.48 9.00 -6.81
CA ARG A 21 -11.38 10.43 -6.50
C ARG A 21 -10.23 10.70 -5.52
N PRO A 22 -9.62 11.89 -5.53
CA PRO A 22 -8.56 12.24 -4.58
C PRO A 22 -8.96 12.08 -3.10
N GLU A 23 -10.24 12.22 -2.78
CA GLU A 23 -10.81 12.07 -1.43
C GLU A 23 -10.80 10.61 -0.95
N CYS A 24 -10.66 9.64 -1.85
CA CYS A 24 -10.49 8.24 -1.48
C CYS A 24 -9.17 8.01 -0.74
N LEU A 25 -8.18 8.91 -0.81
CA LEU A 25 -6.90 8.76 -0.11
C LEU A 25 -6.78 9.72 1.07
N SER A 26 -6.65 9.16 2.28
CA SER A 26 -6.24 9.90 3.47
C SER A 26 -4.84 9.48 3.90
N ILE A 27 -3.95 10.45 4.07
CA ILE A 27 -2.63 10.22 4.66
C ILE A 27 -2.76 10.41 6.17
N VAL A 28 -2.35 9.41 6.94
CA VAL A 28 -2.55 9.38 8.40
C VAL A 28 -1.23 9.13 9.14
N PRO A 29 -1.03 9.67 10.35
CA PRO A 29 0.20 9.43 11.11
C PRO A 29 0.45 7.96 11.41
N ASP A 30 -0.63 7.21 11.69
CA ASP A 30 -0.60 5.80 12.02
C ASP A 30 -1.89 5.11 11.54
N VAL A 31 -1.76 4.10 10.68
CA VAL A 31 -2.88 3.40 10.06
C VAL A 31 -3.61 2.50 11.08
N ALA A 32 -2.89 1.86 12.00
CA ALA A 32 -3.47 0.98 13.01
C ALA A 32 -4.28 1.80 14.05
N ALA A 33 -3.76 2.95 14.45
CA ALA A 33 -4.47 3.89 15.33
C ALA A 33 -5.72 4.47 14.64
N ALA A 34 -5.63 4.84 13.36
CA ALA A 34 -6.78 5.29 12.58
C ALA A 34 -7.85 4.20 12.47
N GLY A 35 -7.45 2.95 12.22
CA GLY A 35 -8.36 1.79 12.21
C GLY A 35 -9.06 1.58 13.54
N THR A 36 -8.31 1.61 14.63
CA THR A 36 -8.87 1.49 15.98
C THR A 36 -9.90 2.59 16.25
N ALA A 37 -9.59 3.85 15.91
CA ALA A 37 -10.51 4.97 16.09
C ALA A 37 -11.78 4.86 15.24
N ALA A 38 -11.69 4.23 14.06
CA ALA A 38 -12.84 3.99 13.17
C ALA A 38 -13.62 2.71 13.47
N GLY A 39 -13.26 1.96 14.52
CA GLY A 39 -13.92 0.70 14.89
C GLY A 39 -13.47 -0.52 14.08
N PHE A 40 -12.35 -0.42 13.37
CA PHE A 40 -11.68 -1.50 12.64
C PHE A 40 -10.30 -1.77 13.26
N PRO A 41 -10.22 -2.26 14.51
CA PRO A 41 -8.95 -2.51 15.16
C PRO A 41 -8.12 -3.49 14.33
N ASP A 42 -6.88 -3.11 14.07
CA ASP A 42 -5.89 -3.94 13.38
C ASP A 42 -4.85 -4.38 14.41
N ASN A 43 -4.54 -5.68 14.44
CA ASN A 43 -3.53 -6.20 15.35
C ASN A 43 -2.11 -6.04 14.79
N GLU A 44 -1.96 -5.48 13.58
CA GLU A 44 -0.68 -5.22 12.95
C GLU A 44 -0.23 -3.76 13.19
N PRO A 45 0.63 -3.50 14.20
CA PRO A 45 1.06 -2.14 14.56
C PRO A 45 1.94 -1.48 13.49
N LEU A 46 2.43 -2.26 12.52
CA LEU A 46 3.28 -1.78 11.43
C LEU A 46 2.52 -1.61 10.12
N ARG A 47 1.17 -1.66 10.14
CA ARG A 47 0.34 -1.47 8.95
C ARG A 47 0.72 -0.15 8.24
N ALA A 48 1.12 -0.28 6.98
CA ALA A 48 1.62 0.82 6.16
C ALA A 48 0.51 1.51 5.35
N ALA A 49 -0.48 0.73 4.93
CA ALA A 49 -1.62 1.15 4.13
C ALA A 49 -2.84 0.30 4.48
N LYS A 50 -4.05 0.77 4.19
CA LYS A 50 -5.28 -0.03 4.36
C LYS A 50 -6.42 0.52 3.53
N VAL A 51 -7.09 -0.32 2.77
CA VAL A 51 -8.38 0.00 2.16
C VAL A 51 -9.55 -0.40 3.04
N LEU A 52 -10.51 0.52 3.17
CA LEU A 52 -11.75 0.33 3.90
C LEU A 52 -12.94 0.55 2.97
N VAL A 53 -13.88 -0.39 3.01
CA VAL A 53 -15.11 -0.34 2.21
C VAL A 53 -16.30 -0.19 3.17
N GLY A 54 -16.81 1.04 3.28
CA GLY A 54 -17.97 1.38 4.13
C GLY A 54 -19.10 2.09 3.39
N GLY A 55 -18.97 2.29 2.08
CA GLY A 55 -19.89 3.07 1.25
C GLY A 55 -19.66 2.84 -0.25
N PRO A 56 -20.21 3.71 -1.13
CA PRO A 56 -20.08 3.55 -2.59
C PRO A 56 -18.65 3.75 -3.10
N GLU A 57 -17.76 4.33 -2.29
CA GLU A 57 -16.36 4.52 -2.60
C GLU A 57 -15.47 4.06 -1.43
N PRO A 58 -14.28 3.50 -1.71
CA PRO A 58 -13.36 3.11 -0.66
C PRO A 58 -12.65 4.32 -0.07
N VAL A 59 -12.21 4.15 1.17
CA VAL A 59 -11.21 5.00 1.81
C VAL A 59 -9.92 4.19 1.93
N ILE A 60 -8.85 4.70 1.34
CA ILE A 60 -7.51 4.17 1.42
C ILE A 60 -6.73 5.05 2.39
N TRP A 61 -6.18 4.44 3.43
CA TRP A 61 -5.25 5.08 4.34
C TRP A 61 -3.83 4.72 3.98
N LEU A 62 -2.96 5.71 4.06
CA LEU A 62 -1.53 5.55 3.83
C LEU A 62 -0.77 6.25 4.95
N ARG A 63 0.24 5.58 5.51
CA ARG A 63 1.05 6.16 6.59
C ARG A 63 1.80 7.39 6.10
N GLU A 64 1.87 8.42 6.94
CA GLU A 64 2.49 9.71 6.63
C GLU A 64 4.01 9.61 6.48
N GLU A 65 4.66 8.87 7.36
CA GLU A 65 6.12 8.76 7.41
C GLU A 65 6.60 7.33 7.55
N PHE A 66 7.67 7.02 6.83
CA PHE A 66 8.41 5.76 6.94
C PHE A 66 9.87 6.03 7.29
N SER A 67 10.36 5.39 8.35
CA SER A 67 11.80 5.24 8.56
C SER A 67 12.38 4.29 7.51
N ASP A 68 13.71 4.36 7.31
CA ASP A 68 14.38 3.45 6.39
C ASP A 68 14.25 1.98 6.87
N ASP A 69 14.34 1.75 8.19
CA ASP A 69 14.12 0.42 8.79
C ASP A 69 12.72 -0.14 8.50
N LEU A 70 11.68 0.69 8.59
CA LEU A 70 10.30 0.25 8.32
C LEU A 70 10.09 -0.06 6.84
N ARG A 71 10.66 0.75 5.95
CA ARG A 71 10.66 0.47 4.51
C ARG A 71 11.36 -0.85 4.21
N ASP A 72 12.54 -1.06 4.78
CA ASP A 72 13.35 -2.24 4.50
C ASP A 72 12.68 -3.52 5.03
N ALA A 73 12.05 -3.46 6.20
CA ALA A 73 11.22 -4.54 6.73
C ALA A 73 10.03 -4.87 5.82
N TYR A 74 9.36 -3.86 5.26
CA TYR A 74 8.27 -4.07 4.31
C TYR A 74 8.77 -4.73 3.01
N ILE A 75 9.89 -4.24 2.45
CA ILE A 75 10.49 -4.82 1.25
C ILE A 75 10.88 -6.28 1.49
N GLU A 76 11.42 -6.62 2.66
CA GLU A 76 11.72 -8.00 3.04
C GLU A 76 10.44 -8.86 3.05
N ASP A 77 9.37 -8.36 3.66
CA ASP A 77 8.10 -9.08 3.75
C ASP A 77 7.45 -9.28 2.37
N THR A 78 7.40 -8.24 1.53
CA THR A 78 7.00 -8.32 0.11
C THR A 78 7.75 -9.45 -0.61
N CYS A 79 9.07 -9.49 -0.48
CA CYS A 79 9.90 -10.51 -1.11
C CYS A 79 9.54 -11.92 -0.62
N ARG A 80 9.32 -12.07 0.68
CA ARG A 80 8.92 -13.32 1.32
C ARG A 80 7.55 -13.79 0.83
N THR A 81 6.58 -12.89 0.78
CA THR A 81 5.22 -13.14 0.31
C THR A 81 5.23 -13.67 -1.12
N LEU A 82 6.00 -13.06 -2.03
CA LEU A 82 6.01 -13.42 -3.45
C LEU A 82 6.81 -14.68 -3.80
N THR A 83 7.92 -14.92 -3.10
CA THR A 83 8.88 -15.97 -3.49
C THR A 83 9.01 -17.09 -2.48
N GLY A 84 8.26 -17.03 -1.37
CA GLY A 84 8.40 -17.97 -0.26
C GLY A 84 9.74 -17.82 0.48
N GLY A 85 10.48 -16.72 0.27
CA GLY A 85 11.82 -16.49 0.82
C GLY A 85 12.43 -15.15 0.38
N TRP A 86 13.76 -15.00 0.49
CA TRP A 86 14.45 -13.76 0.13
C TRP A 86 14.63 -13.65 -1.38
N CYS A 87 14.09 -12.59 -1.99
CA CYS A 87 14.10 -12.39 -3.42
C CYS A 87 14.80 -11.08 -3.78
N TRP A 88 15.93 -11.20 -4.48
CA TRP A 88 16.64 -10.09 -5.13
C TRP A 88 16.08 -9.78 -6.53
N THR A 89 14.89 -10.31 -6.84
CA THR A 89 14.43 -10.55 -8.22
C THR A 89 13.32 -9.60 -8.69
N ILE A 90 12.87 -8.64 -7.89
CA ILE A 90 11.68 -7.87 -8.24
C ILE A 90 11.95 -6.82 -9.35
N GLY A 91 13.21 -6.47 -9.63
CA GLY A 91 13.56 -5.57 -10.75
C GLY A 91 12.94 -4.17 -10.67
N ILE A 92 12.28 -3.86 -9.56
CA ILE A 92 11.64 -2.60 -9.23
C ILE A 92 12.38 -2.06 -8.02
N LYS A 93 12.80 -0.80 -8.11
CA LYS A 93 13.53 -0.14 -7.04
C LYS A 93 12.55 0.36 -5.97
N LEU A 94 11.94 -0.54 -5.21
CA LEU A 94 11.12 -0.19 -4.03
C LEU A 94 11.91 0.61 -2.98
N THR A 95 13.24 0.64 -3.09
CA THR A 95 14.09 1.53 -2.30
C THR A 95 13.89 3.01 -2.61
N GLU A 96 13.41 3.36 -3.82
CA GLU A 96 13.09 4.73 -4.20
C GLU A 96 11.79 5.18 -3.53
N PRO A 97 11.78 6.32 -2.80
CA PRO A 97 10.62 6.77 -2.03
C PRO A 97 9.31 6.83 -2.82
N ALA A 98 9.36 7.35 -4.05
CA ALA A 98 8.18 7.48 -4.91
C ALA A 98 7.62 6.11 -5.33
N THR A 99 8.48 5.18 -5.73
CA THR A 99 8.08 3.82 -6.11
C THR A 99 7.52 3.06 -4.91
N PHE A 100 8.11 3.24 -3.72
CA PHE A 100 7.61 2.61 -2.50
C PHE A 100 6.17 3.02 -2.17
N VAL A 101 5.89 4.33 -2.11
CA VAL A 101 4.54 4.82 -1.77
C VAL A 101 3.52 4.53 -2.88
N ALA A 102 3.95 4.52 -4.14
CA ALA A 102 3.11 4.09 -5.25
C ALA A 102 2.73 2.61 -5.11
N HIS A 103 3.69 1.74 -4.79
CA HIS A 103 3.45 0.32 -4.57
C HIS A 103 2.44 0.08 -3.45
N LEU A 104 2.61 0.75 -2.29
CA LEU A 104 1.67 0.64 -1.18
C LEU A 104 0.24 1.03 -1.57
N LEU A 105 0.07 2.14 -2.30
CA LEU A 105 -1.24 2.56 -2.79
C LEU A 105 -1.83 1.54 -3.78
N LEU A 106 -1.02 1.06 -4.72
CA LEU A 106 -1.43 0.08 -5.72
C LEU A 106 -1.82 -1.25 -5.06
N HIS A 107 -1.13 -1.68 -4.02
CA HIS A 107 -1.48 -2.87 -3.25
C HIS A 107 -2.92 -2.78 -2.72
N GLU A 108 -3.26 -1.67 -2.06
CA GLU A 108 -4.61 -1.43 -1.53
C GLU A 108 -5.68 -1.29 -2.62
N ILE A 109 -5.35 -0.64 -3.75
CA ILE A 109 -6.24 -0.58 -4.93
C ILE A 109 -6.47 -1.99 -5.48
N GLY A 110 -5.44 -2.83 -5.52
CA GLY A 110 -5.51 -4.22 -5.96
C GLY A 110 -6.46 -5.02 -5.10
N HIS A 111 -6.39 -4.83 -3.78
CA HIS A 111 -7.30 -5.49 -2.85
C HIS A 111 -8.76 -5.10 -3.05
N PHE A 112 -9.02 -3.81 -3.31
CA PHE A 112 -10.37 -3.35 -3.57
C PHE A 112 -10.93 -3.84 -4.92
N LEU A 113 -10.13 -3.81 -5.98
CA LEU A 113 -10.61 -4.06 -7.35
C LEU A 113 -10.62 -5.55 -7.73
N LYS A 114 -9.66 -6.34 -7.24
CA LYS A 114 -9.37 -7.66 -7.81
C LYS A 114 -9.19 -8.77 -6.77
N TYR A 115 -8.58 -8.46 -5.63
CA TYR A 115 -8.04 -9.46 -4.71
C TYR A 115 -8.52 -9.21 -3.28
N PRO A 116 -9.74 -9.58 -2.88
CA PRO A 116 -10.26 -9.27 -1.54
C PRO A 116 -9.35 -9.81 -0.42
N HIS A 117 -9.20 -9.10 0.71
CA HIS A 117 -8.40 -9.54 1.87
C HIS A 117 -9.05 -10.73 2.60
N ASP A 118 -9.08 -11.91 1.98
CA ASP A 118 -9.71 -13.11 2.54
C ASP A 118 -8.76 -14.30 2.69
N SER A 119 -7.57 -14.24 2.09
CA SER A 119 -6.64 -15.36 2.00
C SER A 119 -5.19 -14.93 1.74
N PRO A 120 -4.19 -15.72 2.17
CA PRO A 120 -2.79 -15.51 1.80
C PRO A 120 -2.53 -15.57 0.29
N GLU A 121 -3.32 -16.35 -0.47
CA GLU A 121 -3.28 -16.34 -1.93
C GLU A 121 -3.64 -14.98 -2.50
N SER A 122 -4.68 -14.35 -1.96
CA SER A 122 -5.14 -13.03 -2.39
C SER A 122 -4.10 -11.94 -2.09
N GLU A 123 -3.48 -11.99 -0.91
CA GLU A 123 -2.35 -11.13 -0.52
C GLU A 123 -1.20 -11.21 -1.53
N ARG A 124 -0.76 -12.44 -1.87
CA ARG A 124 0.29 -12.65 -2.87
C ARG A 124 -0.09 -12.12 -4.24
N ALA A 125 -1.36 -12.28 -4.63
CA ALA A 125 -1.85 -11.83 -5.93
C ALA A 125 -1.93 -10.29 -6.02
N ALA A 126 -2.38 -9.63 -4.94
CA ALA A 126 -2.38 -8.18 -4.83
C ALA A 126 -0.96 -7.60 -4.89
N GLU A 127 -0.03 -8.20 -4.15
CA GLU A 127 1.37 -7.80 -4.12
C GLU A 127 2.03 -7.92 -5.51
N ALA A 128 1.84 -9.06 -6.18
CA ALA A 128 2.39 -9.29 -7.51
C ALA A 128 1.82 -8.29 -8.53
N TRP A 129 0.52 -8.01 -8.43
CA TRP A 129 -0.15 -7.06 -9.29
C TRP A 129 0.34 -5.63 -9.05
N ALA A 130 0.45 -5.20 -7.79
CA ALA A 130 0.91 -3.86 -7.42
C ALA A 130 2.32 -3.59 -7.95
N LEU A 131 3.21 -4.58 -7.87
CA LEU A 131 4.55 -4.49 -8.46
C LEU A 131 4.51 -4.35 -9.98
N GLU A 132 3.72 -5.16 -10.67
CA GLU A 132 3.56 -5.03 -12.12
C GLU A 132 3.08 -3.62 -12.49
N GLN A 133 2.09 -3.08 -11.77
CA GLN A 133 1.54 -1.76 -12.04
C GLN A 133 2.48 -0.61 -11.68
N SER A 134 3.35 -0.79 -10.69
CA SER A 134 4.34 0.21 -10.27
C SER A 134 5.35 0.54 -11.38
N ARG A 135 5.42 -0.24 -12.45
CA ARG A 135 6.25 0.04 -13.63
C ARG A 135 5.65 1.11 -14.55
N ASN A 136 4.39 1.44 -14.37
CA ASN A 136 3.66 2.40 -15.20
C ASN A 136 3.72 3.84 -14.65
N PHE A 137 4.37 4.04 -13.50
CA PHE A 137 4.43 5.30 -12.76
C PHE A 137 5.85 5.55 -12.24
#